data_AF-A0A970SMX3-F1
#
_entry.id   AF-A0A970SMX3-F1
#
_cell.length_a   1.000
_cell.length_b   1.000
_cell.length_c   1.000
_cell.angle_alpha   90.00
_cell.angle_beta   90.00
_cell.angle_gamma   90.00
#
_symmetry.space_group_name_H-M   'P 1'
#
loop_
_entity.id
_entity.type
_entity.pdbx_description
1 polymer ?
#
loop_
_entity_poly.entity_id
_entity_poly.type
_entity_poly.pdbx_seq_one_letter_code
_entity_poly.pdbx_strand_id
1 'polypeptide(L)'
;MRRFQTVIAIIAAVLIISTAAIASIAWQKMFMDTYKPKADTALAKAKCQICHTKGAELNLYGKALNAKPKTAASLKAVEKLDSDKDGFTNLEEIKAGTLPGDPKSKPAGKPAKPAK
;
A
#
# COMPACT_ATOMS: atom_id res chain seq x y z
N MET A 1 -13.07 17.68 48.03
CA MET A 1 -13.94 16.88 47.14
C MET A 1 -14.16 17.54 45.77
N ARG A 2 -14.64 18.79 45.68
CA ARG A 2 -14.85 19.50 44.39
C ARG A 2 -13.59 19.73 43.52
N ARG A 3 -12.43 19.96 44.14
CA ARG A 3 -11.14 20.15 43.43
C ARG A 3 -10.55 18.85 42.87
N PHE A 4 -10.87 17.71 43.48
CA PHE A 4 -10.48 16.39 42.99
C PHE A 4 -11.35 15.97 41.79
N GLN A 5 -12.64 16.32 41.82
CA GLN A 5 -13.58 16.12 40.71
C GLN A 5 -13.22 16.94 39.46
N THR A 6 -12.65 18.14 39.62
CA THR A 6 -12.20 18.97 38.50
C THR A 6 -10.91 18.44 37.86
N VAL A 7 -9.97 17.90 38.64
CA VAL A 7 -8.75 17.27 38.11
C VAL A 7 -9.07 15.97 37.36
N ILE A 8 -10.01 15.16 37.87
CA ILE A 8 -10.49 13.95 37.19
C ILE A 8 -11.21 14.30 35.87
N ALA A 9 -11.98 15.38 35.82
CA ALA A 9 -12.64 15.85 34.61
C ALA A 9 -11.65 16.34 33.53
N ILE A 10 -10.52 16.93 33.92
CA ILE A 10 -9.48 17.40 32.99
C ILE A 10 -8.66 16.22 32.44
N ILE A 11 -8.38 15.19 33.25
CA ILE A 11 -7.68 13.97 32.79
C ILE A 11 -8.57 13.14 31.84
N ALA A 12 -9.89 13.11 32.07
CA ALA A 12 -10.84 12.45 31.18
C ALA A 12 -11.00 13.16 29.82
N ALA A 13 -10.78 14.48 29.75
CA ALA A 13 -10.88 15.25 28.51
C ALA A 13 -9.67 15.11 27.58
N VAL A 14 -8.51 14.68 28.09
CA VAL A 14 -7.28 14.46 27.30
C VAL A 14 -7.28 13.08 26.62
N LEU A 15 -8.19 12.18 27.01
CA LEU A 15 -8.37 10.85 26.43
C LEU A 15 -9.39 10.82 25.28
N ILE A 16 -9.63 11.94 24.59
CA ILE A 16 -10.35 11.94 23.31
C ILE A 16 -9.36 11.50 22.22
N ILE A 17 -9.12 10.20 22.26
CA ILE A 17 -8.85 9.26 21.18
C ILE A 17 -8.45 9.95 19.87
N SER A 18 -7.14 9.98 19.63
CA SER A 18 -6.59 10.09 18.29
C SER A 18 -7.14 8.93 17.45
N THR A 19 -8.19 9.17 16.67
CA THR A 19 -8.63 8.27 15.59
C THR A 19 -7.66 8.40 14.42
N ALA A 20 -6.37 8.15 14.65
CA ALA A 20 -5.37 8.11 13.60
C ALA A 20 -5.46 6.74 12.91
N ALA A 21 -6.12 6.76 11.76
CA ALA A 21 -5.92 5.82 10.66
C ALA A 21 -6.24 4.34 10.92
N ILE A 22 -7.53 4.00 10.89
CA ILE A 22 -7.93 2.69 10.35
C ILE A 22 -7.80 2.78 8.82
N ALA A 23 -6.56 2.88 8.30
CA ALA A 23 -6.34 2.62 6.89
C ALA A 23 -6.67 1.14 6.67
N SER A 24 -7.86 0.87 6.10
CA SER A 24 -8.43 -0.47 6.06
C SER A 24 -7.44 -1.49 5.47
N ILE A 25 -7.03 -2.48 6.26
CA ILE A 25 -6.12 -3.58 5.87
C ILE A 25 -6.70 -4.43 4.72
N ALA A 26 -7.96 -4.22 4.33
CA ALA A 26 -8.66 -4.94 3.27
C ALA A 26 -7.87 -5.02 1.94
N TRP A 27 -7.27 -3.91 1.48
CA TRP A 27 -6.46 -3.92 0.27
C TRP A 27 -5.20 -4.78 0.43
N GLN A 28 -4.50 -4.66 1.56
CA GLN A 28 -3.30 -5.44 1.83
C GLN A 28 -3.63 -6.94 1.91
N LYS A 29 -4.69 -7.32 2.62
CA LYS A 29 -5.13 -8.72 2.71
C LYS A 29 -5.46 -9.26 1.32
N MET A 30 -6.25 -8.51 0.54
CA MET A 30 -6.62 -8.91 -0.81
C MET A 30 -5.43 -9.06 -1.74
N PHE A 31 -4.45 -8.16 -1.63
CA PHE A 31 -3.21 -8.23 -2.39
C PHE A 31 -2.42 -9.50 -2.04
N MET A 32 -2.21 -9.76 -0.76
CA MET A 32 -1.48 -10.95 -0.28
C MET A 32 -2.20 -12.25 -0.65
N ASP A 33 -3.52 -12.29 -0.56
CA ASP A 33 -4.32 -13.46 -0.96
C ASP A 33 -4.26 -13.71 -2.47
N THR A 34 -4.26 -12.64 -3.27
CA THR A 34 -4.24 -12.71 -4.75
C THR A 34 -2.88 -13.15 -5.27
N TYR A 35 -1.79 -12.57 -4.75
CA TYR A 35 -0.46 -12.73 -5.33
C TYR A 35 0.47 -13.66 -4.55
N LYS A 36 0.21 -13.88 -3.25
CA LYS A 36 0.99 -14.78 -2.38
C LYS A 36 2.51 -14.59 -2.55
N PRO A 37 3.03 -13.35 -2.38
CA PRO A 37 4.45 -13.07 -2.61
C PRO A 37 5.33 -13.88 -1.66
N LYS A 38 6.53 -14.25 -2.12
CA LYS A 38 7.50 -14.97 -1.29
C LYS A 38 7.93 -14.10 -0.11
N ALA A 39 7.94 -14.68 1.09
CA ALA A 39 8.04 -13.94 2.36
C ALA A 39 9.35 -13.12 2.53
N ASP A 40 10.41 -13.50 1.83
CA ASP A 40 11.73 -12.88 1.88
C ASP A 40 11.89 -11.68 0.94
N THR A 41 10.93 -11.44 0.04
CA THR A 41 10.97 -10.37 -0.96
C THR A 41 10.73 -8.98 -0.37
N ALA A 42 11.16 -7.94 -1.08
CA ALA A 42 10.86 -6.55 -0.73
C ALA A 42 9.35 -6.31 -0.70
N LEU A 43 8.64 -6.88 -1.68
CA LEU A 43 7.18 -6.81 -1.78
C LEU A 43 6.45 -7.38 -0.56
N ALA A 44 6.83 -8.58 -0.09
CA ALA A 44 6.20 -9.19 1.08
C ALA A 44 6.42 -8.36 2.36
N LYS A 45 7.55 -7.65 2.46
CA LYS A 45 7.93 -6.84 3.63
C LYS A 45 7.31 -5.44 3.62
N ALA A 46 6.87 -4.94 2.46
CA ALA A 46 6.46 -3.55 2.28
C ALA A 46 5.13 -3.16 2.95
N LYS A 47 4.22 -4.10 3.22
CA LYS A 47 2.94 -3.84 3.90
C LYS A 47 2.16 -2.68 3.25
N CYS A 48 1.97 -1.56 3.95
CA CYS A 48 1.30 -0.37 3.42
C CYS A 48 2.07 0.30 2.27
N GLN A 49 3.40 0.12 2.21
CA GLN A 49 4.26 0.75 1.22
C GLN A 49 4.06 0.18 -0.20
N ILE A 50 3.30 -0.93 -0.33
CA ILE A 50 2.87 -1.44 -1.64
C ILE A 50 2.03 -0.39 -2.38
N CYS A 51 1.19 0.38 -1.66
CA CYS A 51 0.30 1.40 -2.25
C CYS A 51 0.57 2.82 -1.75
N HIS A 52 1.34 3.00 -0.68
CA HIS A 52 1.53 4.29 -0.02
C HIS A 52 3.01 4.71 0.02
N THR A 53 3.28 5.99 -0.16
CA THR A 53 4.61 6.57 0.09
C THR A 53 4.76 6.94 1.57
N LYS A 54 3.78 7.69 2.11
CA LYS A 54 3.75 8.15 3.49
C LYS A 54 2.32 8.37 3.97
N GLY A 55 1.92 7.71 5.05
CA GLY A 55 0.57 7.85 5.61
C GLY A 55 -0.50 7.53 4.57
N ALA A 56 -1.40 8.48 4.29
CA ALA A 56 -2.46 8.32 3.28
C ALA A 56 -2.00 8.65 1.84
N GLU A 57 -0.80 9.21 1.66
CA GLU A 57 -0.29 9.54 0.34
C GLU A 57 -0.05 8.27 -0.48
N LEU A 58 -0.64 8.21 -1.68
CA LEU A 58 -0.53 7.06 -2.58
C LEU A 58 0.77 7.14 -3.40
N ASN A 59 1.46 6.01 -3.52
CA ASN A 59 2.51 5.84 -4.53
C ASN A 59 1.89 5.69 -5.93
N LEU A 60 2.73 5.48 -6.95
CA LEU A 60 2.27 5.42 -8.33
C LEU A 60 1.33 4.23 -8.58
N TYR A 61 1.61 3.06 -7.99
CA TYR A 61 0.73 1.89 -8.01
C TYR A 61 -0.61 2.13 -7.29
N GLY A 62 -0.57 2.71 -6.11
CA GLY A 62 -1.75 3.06 -5.32
C GLY A 62 -2.65 4.06 -6.06
N LYS A 63 -2.07 5.01 -6.80
CA LYS A 63 -2.82 5.91 -7.68
C LYS A 63 -3.49 5.16 -8.84
N ALA A 64 -2.85 4.14 -9.41
CA ALA A 64 -3.46 3.30 -10.43
C ALA A 64 -4.66 2.50 -9.90
N LEU A 65 -4.67 2.17 -8.60
CA LEU A 65 -5.79 1.52 -7.91
C LEU A 65 -6.83 2.51 -7.35
N ASN A 66 -6.55 3.81 -7.36
CA ASN A 66 -7.44 4.81 -6.78
C ASN A 66 -8.80 4.81 -7.49
N ALA A 67 -9.87 5.04 -6.72
CA ALA A 67 -11.26 4.94 -7.16
C ALA A 67 -11.73 3.57 -7.70
N LYS A 68 -10.87 2.53 -7.72
CA LYS A 68 -11.29 1.17 -8.06
C LYS A 68 -11.88 0.45 -6.84
N PRO A 69 -12.85 -0.46 -7.05
CA PRO A 69 -13.40 -1.25 -5.95
C PRO A 69 -12.35 -2.20 -5.38
N LYS A 70 -12.38 -2.44 -4.06
CA LYS A 70 -11.43 -3.31 -3.35
C LYS A 70 -11.66 -4.79 -3.69
N THR A 71 -11.27 -5.19 -4.90
CA THR A 71 -11.52 -6.51 -5.48
C THR A 71 -10.28 -7.05 -6.18
N ALA A 72 -10.14 -8.38 -6.27
CA ALA A 72 -9.07 -9.02 -7.03
C ALA A 72 -9.11 -8.63 -8.51
N ALA A 73 -10.31 -8.36 -9.06
CA ALA A 73 -10.46 -7.85 -10.42
C ALA A 73 -9.81 -6.47 -10.61
N SER A 74 -9.85 -5.61 -9.59
CA SER A 74 -9.21 -4.29 -9.66
C SER A 74 -7.69 -4.34 -9.58
N LEU A 75 -7.14 -5.30 -8.82
CA LEU A 75 -5.70 -5.62 -8.85
C LEU A 75 -5.29 -6.10 -10.25
N LYS A 76 -6.05 -7.05 -10.82
CA LYS A 76 -5.82 -7.57 -12.18
C LYS A 76 -5.92 -6.50 -13.26
N ALA A 77 -6.83 -5.55 -13.11
CA ALA A 77 -7.04 -4.47 -14.08
C ALA A 77 -5.82 -3.55 -14.26
N VAL A 78 -4.88 -3.53 -13.31
CA VAL A 78 -3.65 -2.73 -13.40
C VAL A 78 -2.40 -3.57 -13.68
N GLU A 79 -2.50 -4.89 -13.80
CA GLU A 79 -1.33 -5.79 -13.95
C GLU A 79 -0.44 -5.46 -15.14
N LYS A 80 -1.02 -4.97 -16.24
CA LYS A 80 -0.30 -4.61 -17.47
C LYS A 80 0.21 -3.17 -17.49
N LEU A 81 -0.13 -2.36 -16.50
CA LEU A 81 0.41 -1.01 -16.39
C LEU A 81 1.83 -1.09 -15.84
N ASP A 82 2.69 -0.21 -16.31
CA ASP A 82 3.95 0.16 -15.68
C ASP A 82 3.68 1.45 -14.90
N SER A 83 3.32 1.32 -13.62
CA SER A 83 2.82 2.48 -12.86
C SER A 83 3.91 3.49 -12.59
N ASP A 84 5.14 3.02 -12.38
CA ASP A 84 6.26 3.83 -11.93
C ASP A 84 7.26 4.19 -13.05
N LYS A 85 7.03 3.65 -14.25
CA LYS A 85 7.73 3.95 -15.51
C LYS A 85 9.18 3.49 -15.50
N ASP A 86 9.46 2.40 -14.81
CA ASP A 86 10.80 1.80 -14.76
C ASP A 86 11.06 0.80 -15.89
N GLY A 87 10.02 0.51 -16.70
CA GLY A 87 10.04 -0.37 -17.85
C GLY A 87 9.49 -1.78 -17.59
N PHE A 88 9.05 -2.10 -16.37
CA PHE A 88 8.41 -3.37 -16.03
C PHE A 88 6.93 -3.15 -15.74
N THR A 89 6.10 -4.11 -16.12
CA THR A 89 4.69 -4.07 -15.71
C THR A 89 4.56 -4.41 -14.24
N ASN A 90 3.50 -3.90 -13.61
CA ASN A 90 3.17 -4.17 -12.22
C ASN A 90 3.18 -5.69 -11.92
N LEU A 91 2.69 -6.53 -12.85
CA LEU A 91 2.69 -7.99 -12.64
C LEU A 91 4.09 -8.61 -12.71
N GLU A 92 4.97 -8.11 -13.57
CA GLU A 92 6.36 -8.57 -13.64
C GLU A 92 7.10 -8.27 -12.34
N GLU A 93 6.93 -7.07 -11.82
CA GLU A 93 7.48 -6.65 -10.53
C GLU A 93 6.92 -7.47 -9.37
N ILE A 94 5.59 -7.66 -9.33
CA ILE A 94 4.93 -8.47 -8.30
C ILE A 94 5.47 -9.90 -8.29
N LYS A 95 5.66 -10.51 -9.46
CA LYS A 95 6.23 -11.85 -9.60
C LYS A 95 7.71 -11.89 -9.23
N ALA A 96 8.46 -10.82 -9.50
CA ALA A 96 9.86 -10.69 -9.10
C ALA A 96 10.03 -10.36 -7.60
N GLY A 97 8.96 -9.98 -6.91
CA GLY A 97 8.99 -9.59 -5.50
C GLY A 97 9.48 -8.15 -5.28
N THR A 98 9.33 -7.29 -6.28
CA THR A 98 9.67 -5.86 -6.24
C THR A 98 8.41 -5.00 -6.14
N LEU A 99 8.57 -3.68 -5.99
CA LEU A 99 7.46 -2.79 -5.62
C LEU A 99 6.94 -2.01 -6.83
N PRO A 100 5.70 -2.25 -7.29
CA PRO A 100 5.16 -1.68 -8.54
C PRO A 100 4.90 -0.17 -8.56
N GLY A 101 5.30 0.52 -7.49
CA GLY A 101 5.13 1.95 -7.32
C GLY A 101 6.43 2.65 -6.93
N ASP A 102 7.57 1.97 -6.98
CA ASP A 102 8.90 2.47 -6.63
C ASP A 102 9.93 2.13 -7.72
N PRO A 103 10.33 3.09 -8.58
CA PRO A 103 11.25 2.86 -9.70
C PRO A 103 12.64 2.35 -9.31
N LYS A 104 12.96 2.39 -8.01
CA LYS A 104 14.22 1.86 -7.44
C LYS A 104 14.10 0.39 -7.02
N SER A 105 12.88 -0.13 -6.90
CA SER A 105 12.58 -1.52 -6.54
C SER A 105 12.15 -2.27 -7.79
N LYS A 106 13.10 -2.80 -8.54
CA LYS A 106 12.83 -3.39 -9.85
C LYS A 106 13.51 -4.72 -10.12
N PRO A 107 12.95 -5.55 -11.03
CA PRO A 107 13.56 -6.81 -11.41
C PRO A 107 14.98 -6.63 -11.95
N ALA A 108 15.80 -7.66 -11.79
CA ALA A 108 17.09 -7.71 -12.47
C ALA A 108 16.88 -8.00 -13.96
N GLY A 109 17.63 -7.31 -14.82
CA GLY A 109 17.60 -7.53 -16.27
C GLY A 109 17.21 -6.28 -17.06
N LYS A 110 17.06 -6.44 -18.38
CA LYS A 110 16.56 -5.38 -19.25
C LYS A 110 15.04 -5.41 -19.27
N PRO A 111 14.36 -4.27 -19.12
CA PRO A 111 12.91 -4.21 -19.25
C PRO A 111 12.50 -4.68 -20.65
N ALA A 112 11.38 -5.40 -20.72
CA ALA A 112 10.79 -5.75 -22.00
C ALA A 112 10.44 -4.45 -22.72
N LYS A 113 10.84 -4.32 -24.00
CA LYS A 113 10.54 -3.12 -24.79
C LYS A 113 9.03 -2.82 -24.69
N PRO A 114 8.61 -1.60 -24.33
CA PRO A 114 7.19 -1.28 -24.29
C PRO A 114 6.59 -1.55 -25.67
N ALA A 115 5.51 -2.34 -25.70
CA ALA A 115 4.71 -2.49 -26.90
C ALA A 115 4.21 -1.09 -27.30
N LYS A 116 4.59 -0.66 -28.50
CA LYS A 116 4.12 0.59 -29.13
C LYS A 116 2.61 0.59 -29.31
#